data_AF-A0A0B1TKY9-F1
#
_entry.id   AF-A0A0B1TKY9-F1
#
_cell.length_a   1.000
_cell.length_b   1.000
_cell.length_c   1.000
_cell.angle_alpha   90.00
_cell.angle_beta   90.00
_cell.angle_gamma   90.00
#
_symmetry.space_group_name_H-M   'P 1'
#
loop_
_entity.id
_entity.type
_entity.pdbx_description
1 polymer ?
#
loop_
_entity_poly.entity_id
_entity_poly.type
_entity_poly.pdbx_seq_one_letter_code
_entity_poly.pdbx_strand_id
1 'polypeptide(L)'
;MNFLVSVHTLSGFANFYSCLGPQNIYNCFSLVGLVGLNKSPQDAYAYQGYLADWRFKCGAGFFAVYESTTFTSCTQSTYVNYNTDMGKILNNYKMNITADPNNACKYAQNLMDSYASIYRNGTCRATDANNAQWYGCESGREYTNAQFKHCSHSTKCIQRQFTVPHFSNVPDGI
;
A
#
# COMPACT_ATOMS: atom_id res chain seq x y z
N MET A 1 -18.20 0.49 16.84
CA MET A 1 -18.49 1.41 15.72
C MET A 1 -17.30 1.59 14.76
N ASN A 2 -16.41 0.60 14.58
CA ASN A 2 -15.19 0.79 13.75
C ASN A 2 -15.16 -0.07 12.47
N PHE A 3 -16.03 -1.08 12.33
CA PHE A 3 -16.07 -1.92 11.12
C PHE A 3 -16.50 -1.16 9.85
N LEU A 4 -17.26 -0.07 10.02
CA LEU A 4 -17.84 0.69 8.91
C LEU A 4 -16.80 1.55 8.17
N VAL A 5 -15.75 2.07 8.82
CA VAL A 5 -14.83 3.00 8.15
C VAL A 5 -14.08 2.32 7.01
N SER A 6 -13.58 1.10 7.21
CA SER A 6 -12.87 0.39 6.12
C SER A 6 -13.82 -0.11 5.05
N VAL A 7 -14.97 -0.71 5.40
CA VAL A 7 -15.94 -1.14 4.37
C VAL A 7 -16.40 0.07 3.56
N HIS A 8 -16.69 1.23 4.17
CA HIS A 8 -17.09 2.42 3.42
C HIS A 8 -15.97 2.99 2.56
N THR A 9 -14.71 2.90 2.99
CA THR A 9 -13.57 3.38 2.17
C THR A 9 -13.31 2.42 1.00
N LEU A 10 -13.45 1.11 1.22
CA LEU A 10 -13.35 0.07 0.20
C LEU A 10 -14.52 0.15 -0.79
N SER A 11 -15.75 0.27 -0.30
CA SER A 11 -16.96 0.52 -1.09
C SER A 11 -16.89 1.86 -1.80
N GLY A 12 -16.30 2.88 -1.19
CA GLY A 12 -16.06 4.18 -1.81
C GLY A 12 -15.07 4.09 -2.97
N PHE A 13 -13.99 3.33 -2.81
CA PHE A 13 -13.03 3.06 -3.89
C PHE A 13 -13.67 2.23 -5.01
N ALA A 14 -14.43 1.19 -4.68
CA ALA A 14 -15.18 0.41 -5.67
C ALA A 14 -16.22 1.27 -6.41
N ASN A 15 -16.96 2.12 -5.70
CA ASN A 15 -17.94 3.04 -6.27
C ASN A 15 -17.27 4.11 -7.13
N PHE A 16 -16.10 4.63 -6.74
CA PHE A 16 -15.31 5.54 -7.55
C PHE A 16 -14.91 4.89 -8.88
N TYR A 17 -14.40 3.66 -8.83
CA TYR A 17 -14.04 2.92 -10.04
C TYR A 17 -15.25 2.59 -10.92
N SER A 18 -16.37 2.22 -10.29
CA SER A 18 -17.63 1.92 -10.98
C SER A 18 -18.26 3.16 -11.61
N CYS A 19 -18.16 4.33 -10.96
CA CYS A 19 -18.76 5.58 -11.44
C CYS A 19 -17.97 6.18 -12.61
N LEU A 20 -16.63 6.14 -12.55
CA LEU A 20 -15.79 6.60 -13.64
C LEU A 20 -15.84 5.67 -14.85
N GLY A 21 -15.94 4.37 -14.61
CA GLY A 21 -15.86 3.36 -15.66
C GLY A 21 -14.42 3.18 -16.18
N PRO A 22 -14.12 2.00 -16.76
CA PRO A 22 -12.75 1.60 -17.08
C PRO A 22 -12.05 2.53 -18.09
N GLN A 23 -12.79 3.12 -19.02
CA GLN A 23 -12.26 4.03 -20.04
C GLN A 23 -11.75 5.35 -19.44
N ASN A 24 -12.52 5.99 -18.55
CA ASN A 24 -12.09 7.23 -17.92
C ASN A 24 -10.95 7.00 -16.92
N ILE A 25 -10.92 5.81 -16.28
CA ILE A 25 -9.77 5.41 -15.44
C ILE A 25 -8.51 5.30 -16.29
N TYR A 26 -8.58 4.63 -17.43
CA TYR A 26 -7.41 4.48 -18.29
C TYR A 26 -6.99 5.83 -18.91
N ASN A 27 -7.93 6.67 -19.32
CA ASN A 27 -7.62 7.91 -20.03
C ASN A 27 -7.22 9.07 -19.11
N CYS A 28 -7.78 9.16 -17.90
CA CYS A 28 -7.51 10.28 -16.98
C CYS A 28 -6.54 9.90 -15.85
N PHE A 29 -6.58 8.63 -15.43
CA PHE A 29 -5.87 8.16 -14.25
C PHE A 29 -4.76 7.16 -14.57
N SER A 30 -4.47 6.89 -15.85
CA SER A 30 -3.19 6.24 -16.22
C SER A 30 -2.04 7.24 -16.13
N LEU A 31 -0.81 6.73 -16.14
CA LEU A 31 0.38 7.57 -16.22
C LEU A 31 0.33 8.54 -17.41
N VAL A 32 -0.02 8.02 -18.60
CA VAL A 32 -0.14 8.79 -19.84
C VAL A 32 -1.23 9.85 -19.72
N GLY A 33 -2.38 9.49 -19.13
CA GLY A 33 -3.48 10.42 -18.87
C GLY A 33 -3.10 11.57 -17.95
N LEU A 34 -2.43 11.27 -16.83
CA LEU A 34 -2.00 12.27 -15.85
C LEU A 34 -0.94 13.22 -16.44
N VAL A 35 0.02 12.69 -17.19
CA VAL A 35 1.01 13.51 -17.89
C VAL A 35 0.33 14.37 -18.96
N GLY A 36 -0.64 13.82 -19.70
CA GLY A 36 -1.47 14.57 -20.65
C GLY A 36 -2.30 15.68 -20.02
N LEU A 37 -2.60 15.58 -18.72
CA LEU A 37 -3.25 16.61 -17.90
C LEU A 37 -2.24 17.58 -17.24
N ASN A 38 -1.00 17.67 -17.75
CA ASN A 38 0.08 18.52 -17.23
C ASN A 38 0.49 18.22 -15.77
N LYS A 39 0.26 16.99 -15.28
CA LYS A 39 0.87 16.56 -14.01
C LYS A 39 2.35 16.29 -14.22
N SER A 40 3.16 16.65 -13.21
CA SER A 40 4.57 16.27 -13.22
C SER A 40 4.68 14.74 -13.29
N PRO A 41 5.72 14.19 -13.95
CA PRO A 41 5.93 12.74 -13.95
C PRO A 41 5.97 12.16 -12.54
N GLN A 42 6.55 12.90 -11.59
CA GLN A 42 6.60 12.51 -10.19
C GLN A 42 5.20 12.40 -9.56
N ASP A 43 4.32 13.37 -9.79
CA ASP A 43 2.94 13.31 -9.28
C ASP A 43 2.15 12.19 -9.96
N ALA A 44 2.37 11.96 -11.25
CA ALA A 44 1.73 10.89 -11.99
C ALA A 44 2.12 9.50 -11.44
N TYR A 45 3.41 9.27 -11.20
CA TYR A 45 3.91 8.04 -10.59
C TYR A 45 3.46 7.89 -9.13
N ALA A 46 3.48 8.98 -8.35
CA ALA A 46 2.99 8.96 -6.98
C ALA A 46 1.50 8.60 -6.90
N TYR A 47 0.70 9.04 -7.87
CA TYR A 47 -0.71 8.69 -7.98
C TYR A 47 -0.91 7.22 -8.40
N GLN A 48 -0.11 6.70 -9.34
CA GLN A 48 -0.12 5.26 -9.66
C GLN A 48 0.18 4.41 -8.43
N GLY A 49 1.21 4.77 -7.67
CA GLY A 49 1.55 4.10 -6.41
C GLY A 49 0.39 4.12 -5.42
N TYR A 50 -0.27 5.27 -5.28
CA TYR A 50 -1.45 5.37 -4.41
C TYR A 50 -2.56 4.42 -4.84
N LEU A 51 -2.88 4.36 -6.14
CA LEU A 51 -3.90 3.43 -6.64
C LEU A 51 -3.50 1.96 -6.46
N ALA A 52 -2.21 1.61 -6.63
CA ALA A 52 -1.72 0.26 -6.41
C ALA A 52 -1.84 -0.17 -4.93
N ASP A 53 -1.41 0.70 -4.01
CA ASP A 53 -1.58 0.50 -2.57
C ASP A 53 -3.06 0.28 -2.21
N TRP A 54 -3.96 1.12 -2.71
CA TRP A 54 -5.39 0.94 -2.48
C TRP A 54 -5.94 -0.34 -3.10
N ARG A 55 -5.51 -0.73 -4.30
CA ARG A 55 -5.91 -2.02 -4.88
C ARG A 55 -5.50 -3.19 -4.00
N PHE A 56 -4.32 -3.15 -3.40
CA PHE A 56 -3.90 -4.17 -2.43
C PHE A 56 -4.76 -4.16 -1.18
N LYS A 57 -4.94 -2.99 -0.55
CA LYS A 57 -5.75 -2.83 0.67
C LYS A 57 -7.21 -3.26 0.46
N CYS A 58 -7.75 -3.03 -0.75
CA CYS A 58 -9.09 -3.44 -1.17
C CYS A 58 -9.18 -4.88 -1.71
N GLY A 59 -8.06 -5.51 -2.01
CA GLY A 59 -7.98 -6.83 -2.64
C GLY A 59 -7.30 -7.84 -1.73
N ALA A 60 -6.10 -8.29 -2.11
CA ALA A 60 -5.35 -9.32 -1.37
C ALA A 60 -5.12 -8.95 0.11
N GLY A 61 -4.83 -7.67 0.40
CA GLY A 61 -4.68 -7.16 1.76
C GLY A 61 -5.98 -7.20 2.55
N PHE A 62 -7.15 -7.01 1.91
CA PHE A 62 -8.45 -7.13 2.58
C PHE A 62 -8.69 -8.56 3.06
N PHE A 63 -8.46 -9.56 2.21
CA PHE A 63 -8.61 -10.97 2.60
C PHE A 63 -7.68 -11.34 3.76
N ALA A 64 -6.47 -10.78 3.78
CA ALA A 64 -5.52 -11.00 4.87
C ALA A 64 -5.99 -10.46 6.23
N VAL A 65 -6.84 -9.44 6.26
CA VAL A 65 -7.35 -8.83 7.51
C VAL A 65 -8.76 -9.28 7.87
N TYR A 66 -9.62 -9.54 6.88
CA TYR A 66 -11.07 -9.75 7.04
C TYR A 66 -11.44 -10.93 7.94
N GLU A 67 -10.63 -11.99 7.94
CA GLU A 67 -10.88 -13.20 8.74
C GLU A 67 -10.76 -12.95 10.26
N SER A 68 -10.08 -11.87 10.67
CA SER A 68 -9.91 -11.51 12.08
C SER A 68 -10.41 -10.09 12.33
N THR A 69 -11.50 -9.97 13.09
CA THR A 69 -12.06 -8.67 13.50
C THR A 69 -11.08 -7.83 14.32
N THR A 70 -10.28 -8.48 15.16
CA THR A 70 -9.21 -7.86 15.94
C THR A 70 -8.08 -7.33 15.05
N PHE A 71 -7.67 -8.10 14.04
CA PHE A 71 -6.61 -7.67 13.11
C PHE A 71 -7.11 -6.57 12.15
N THR A 72 -8.33 -6.71 11.67
CA THR A 72 -9.04 -5.68 10.90
C THR A 72 -9.13 -4.36 11.67
N SER A 73 -9.57 -4.38 12.92
CA SER A 73 -9.73 -3.14 13.71
C SER A 73 -8.38 -2.50 14.04
N CYS A 74 -7.36 -3.28 14.40
CA CYS A 74 -6.05 -2.71 14.72
C CYS A 74 -5.36 -2.10 13.50
N THR A 75 -5.48 -2.71 12.31
CA THR A 75 -4.85 -2.19 11.07
C THR A 75 -5.52 -0.90 10.64
N GLN A 76 -6.85 -0.81 10.75
CA GLN A 76 -7.62 0.42 10.52
C GLN A 76 -7.24 1.52 11.49
N SER A 77 -7.23 1.23 12.80
CA SER A 77 -6.85 2.21 13.81
C SER A 77 -5.40 2.68 13.61
N THR A 78 -4.50 1.80 13.17
CA THR A 78 -3.12 2.20 12.85
C THR A 78 -3.08 3.15 11.66
N TYR A 79 -3.82 2.87 10.59
CA TYR A 79 -3.92 3.77 9.43
C TYR A 79 -4.45 5.16 9.81
N VAL A 80 -5.51 5.21 10.63
CA VAL A 80 -6.13 6.48 11.06
C VAL A 80 -5.22 7.26 12.01
N ASN A 81 -4.70 6.60 13.05
CA ASN A 81 -3.93 7.28 14.11
C ASN A 81 -2.55 7.73 13.64
N TYR A 82 -1.95 7.02 12.69
CA TYR A 82 -0.61 7.29 12.18
C TYR A 82 -0.62 7.86 10.76
N ASN A 83 -1.77 8.34 10.27
CA ASN A 83 -1.90 8.89 8.92
C ASN A 83 -0.90 10.02 8.65
N THR A 84 -0.71 10.91 9.61
CA THR A 84 0.25 12.01 9.54
C THR A 84 1.69 11.50 9.40
N ASP A 85 2.06 10.45 10.14
CA ASP A 85 3.41 9.89 10.07
C ASP A 85 3.63 9.10 8.79
N MET A 86 2.61 8.38 8.31
CA MET A 86 2.60 7.77 6.97
C MET A 86 2.80 8.83 5.88
N GLY A 87 2.13 9.99 5.98
CA GLY A 87 2.33 11.11 5.07
C GLY A 87 3.75 11.66 5.08
N LYS A 88 4.37 11.78 6.27
CA LYS A 88 5.76 12.25 6.39
C LYS A 88 6.76 11.30 5.72
N ILE A 89 6.67 9.99 6.00
CA ILE A 89 7.60 9.02 5.40
C ILE A 89 7.41 8.92 3.88
N LEU A 90 6.17 9.08 3.39
CA LEU A 90 5.88 9.12 1.97
C LEU A 90 6.50 10.37 1.30
N ASN A 91 6.41 11.53 1.96
CA ASN A 91 7.04 12.76 1.47
C ASN A 91 8.57 12.65 1.48
N ASN A 92 9.15 12.05 2.53
CA ASN A 92 10.59 11.79 2.59
C ASN A 92 11.05 10.88 1.45
N TYR A 93 10.31 9.79 1.20
CA TYR A 93 10.55 8.92 0.05
C TYR A 93 10.54 9.71 -1.27
N LYS A 94 9.49 10.52 -1.50
CA LYS A 94 9.37 11.35 -2.71
C LYS A 94 10.54 12.31 -2.88
N MET A 95 10.96 13.00 -1.82
CA MET A 95 12.12 13.90 -1.88
C MET A 95 13.40 13.15 -2.22
N ASN A 96 13.61 11.97 -1.60
CA ASN A 96 14.81 11.17 -1.82
C ASN A 96 14.92 10.64 -3.26
N ILE A 97 13.84 10.12 -3.82
CA ILE A 97 13.87 9.61 -5.21
C ILE A 97 14.01 10.74 -6.25
N THR A 98 13.59 11.97 -5.93
CA THR A 98 13.81 13.14 -6.79
C THR A 98 15.25 13.61 -6.73
N ALA A 99 15.82 13.67 -5.53
CA ALA A 99 17.18 14.12 -5.33
C ALA A 99 18.22 13.11 -5.84
N ASP A 100 17.93 11.80 -5.69
CA ASP A 100 18.83 10.72 -6.06
C ASP A 100 18.07 9.51 -6.66
N PRO A 101 17.67 9.59 -7.94
CA PRO A 101 16.95 8.52 -8.61
C PRO A 101 17.73 7.20 -8.71
N ASN A 102 19.07 7.25 -8.69
CA ASN A 102 19.91 6.05 -8.81
C ASN A 102 19.80 5.12 -7.60
N ASN A 103 19.38 5.66 -6.46
CA ASN A 103 19.14 4.91 -5.23
C ASN A 103 17.64 4.62 -4.98
N ALA A 104 16.80 4.69 -6.02
CA ALA A 104 15.36 4.47 -5.92
C ALA A 104 14.98 3.18 -5.18
N CYS A 105 15.66 2.05 -5.45
CA CYS A 105 15.34 0.78 -4.77
C CYS A 105 15.68 0.77 -3.29
N LYS A 106 16.75 1.48 -2.89
CA LYS A 106 17.09 1.69 -1.48
C LYS A 106 16.00 2.52 -0.80
N TYR A 107 15.54 3.59 -1.44
CA TYR A 107 14.47 4.43 -0.89
C TYR A 107 13.12 3.70 -0.86
N ALA A 108 12.85 2.83 -1.83
CA ALA A 108 11.68 1.96 -1.85
C ALA A 108 11.70 1.00 -0.65
N GLN A 109 12.83 0.31 -0.39
CA GLN A 109 12.97 -0.53 0.79
C GLN A 109 12.77 0.28 2.09
N ASN A 110 13.36 1.47 2.20
CA ASN A 110 13.19 2.33 3.37
C ASN A 110 11.72 2.71 3.60
N LEU A 111 10.95 2.98 2.53
CA LEU A 111 9.52 3.26 2.65
C LEU A 111 8.76 2.02 3.13
N MET A 112 9.04 0.86 2.54
CA MET A 112 8.45 -0.43 2.94
C MET A 112 8.72 -0.73 4.42
N ASP A 113 9.97 -0.59 4.86
CA ASP A 113 10.36 -0.81 6.26
C ASP A 113 9.71 0.20 7.21
N SER A 114 9.53 1.45 6.76
CA SER A 114 8.86 2.49 7.54
C SER A 114 7.38 2.19 7.74
N TYR A 115 6.65 1.78 6.70
CA TYR A 115 5.26 1.31 6.86
C TYR A 115 5.18 0.05 7.72
N ALA A 116 6.08 -0.91 7.50
CA ALA A 116 6.17 -2.11 8.31
C ALA A 116 6.34 -1.77 9.80
N SER A 117 7.21 -0.81 10.12
CA SER A 117 7.45 -0.33 11.48
C SER A 117 6.21 0.36 12.08
N ILE A 118 5.54 1.24 11.33
CA ILE A 118 4.31 1.90 11.80
C ILE A 118 3.24 0.87 12.12
N TYR A 119 2.99 -0.09 11.23
CA TYR A 119 1.96 -1.11 11.48
C TYR A 119 2.34 -2.07 12.62
N ARG A 120 3.61 -2.46 12.73
CA ARG A 120 4.10 -3.29 13.84
C ARG A 120 3.95 -2.60 15.20
N ASN A 121 4.30 -1.32 15.27
CA ASN A 121 4.41 -0.57 16.52
C ASN A 121 3.16 0.25 16.86
N GLY A 122 2.22 0.38 15.93
CA GLY A 122 0.94 1.05 16.12
C GLY A 122 -0.05 0.20 16.91
N THR A 123 -1.34 0.36 16.63
CA THR A 123 -2.42 -0.28 17.38
C THR A 123 -2.38 -1.81 17.33
N CYS A 124 -1.76 -2.40 16.30
CA CYS A 124 -1.62 -3.84 16.19
C CYS A 124 -0.51 -4.45 17.06
N ARG A 125 0.31 -3.64 17.76
CA ARG A 125 1.45 -4.12 18.54
C ARG A 125 1.07 -5.20 19.57
N ALA A 126 -0.08 -5.04 20.21
CA ALA A 126 -0.55 -5.93 21.28
C ALA A 126 -1.34 -7.15 20.78
N THR A 127 -1.72 -7.17 19.50
CA THR A 127 -2.66 -8.16 18.96
C THR A 127 -2.01 -9.05 17.91
N ASP A 128 -1.40 -8.44 16.89
CA ASP A 128 -0.85 -9.16 15.75
C ASP A 128 0.25 -8.35 15.04
N ALA A 129 1.32 -8.08 15.78
CA ALA A 129 2.40 -7.20 15.34
C ALA A 129 3.10 -7.72 14.07
N ASN A 130 3.25 -9.04 13.92
CA ASN A 130 3.96 -9.64 12.79
C ASN A 130 3.11 -9.59 11.50
N ASN A 131 1.82 -9.92 11.56
CA ASN A 131 0.96 -9.78 10.37
C ASN A 131 0.73 -8.31 10.03
N ALA A 132 0.67 -7.41 11.03
CA ALA A 132 0.59 -5.98 10.78
C ALA A 132 1.85 -5.46 10.08
N GLN A 133 3.03 -5.88 10.54
CA GLN A 133 4.30 -5.54 9.90
C GLN A 133 4.31 -5.94 8.43
N TRP A 134 3.90 -7.18 8.13
CA TRP A 134 3.77 -7.67 6.75
C TRP A 134 2.78 -6.81 5.94
N TYR A 135 1.59 -6.55 6.49
CA TYR A 135 0.55 -5.75 5.83
C TYR A 135 1.05 -4.34 5.45
N GLY A 136 1.73 -3.67 6.39
CA GLY A 136 2.33 -2.36 6.14
C GLY A 136 3.43 -2.42 5.08
N CYS A 137 4.26 -3.45 5.13
CA CYS A 137 5.32 -3.64 4.16
C CYS A 137 4.78 -3.86 2.73
N GLU A 138 3.81 -4.75 2.56
CA GLU A 138 3.20 -5.02 1.24
C GLU A 138 2.49 -3.77 0.70
N SER A 139 1.80 -3.01 1.54
CA SER A 139 1.25 -1.70 1.16
C SER A 139 2.32 -0.76 0.57
N GLY A 140 3.51 -0.71 1.18
CA GLY A 140 4.66 0.05 0.65
C GLY A 140 5.24 -0.55 -0.62
N ARG A 141 5.29 -1.88 -0.73
CA ARG A 141 5.76 -2.61 -1.90
C ARG A 141 4.91 -2.32 -3.13
N GLU A 142 3.59 -2.34 -2.98
CA GLU A 142 2.64 -2.03 -4.05
C GLU A 142 2.77 -0.58 -4.50
N TYR A 143 2.92 0.35 -3.55
CA TYR A 143 3.15 1.76 -3.85
C TYR A 143 4.44 2.01 -4.66
N THR A 144 5.53 1.36 -4.27
CA THR A 144 6.86 1.55 -4.87
C THR A 144 7.01 0.80 -6.19
N ASN A 145 6.48 -0.42 -6.31
CA ASN A 145 6.55 -1.24 -7.53
C ASN A 145 5.77 -0.62 -8.70
N ALA A 146 4.71 0.14 -8.42
CA ALA A 146 3.99 0.90 -9.44
C ALA A 146 4.86 2.01 -10.07
N GLN A 147 5.92 2.44 -9.40
CA GLN A 147 6.84 3.50 -9.86
C GLN A 147 8.15 2.91 -10.39
N PHE A 148 8.71 1.95 -9.66
CA PHE A 148 10.00 1.34 -9.92
C PHE A 148 9.89 -0.18 -9.92
N LYS A 149 9.21 -0.74 -10.92
CA LYS A 149 8.99 -2.20 -11.03
C LYS A 149 10.29 -3.01 -10.97
N HIS A 150 11.39 -2.47 -11.47
CA HIS A 150 12.71 -3.11 -11.40
C HIS A 150 13.22 -3.33 -9.96
N CYS A 151 12.76 -2.54 -9.00
CA CYS A 151 13.14 -2.69 -7.59
C CYS A 151 12.51 -3.91 -6.93
N SER A 152 11.43 -4.49 -7.48
CA SER A 152 10.72 -5.64 -6.92
C SER A 152 11.58 -6.89 -6.72
N HIS A 153 12.69 -7.03 -7.46
CA HIS A 153 13.64 -8.13 -7.29
C HIS A 153 14.60 -7.92 -6.12
N SER A 154 14.78 -6.66 -5.69
CA SER A 154 15.73 -6.25 -4.65
C SER A 154 15.05 -5.93 -3.32
N THR A 155 13.81 -5.44 -3.35
CA THR A 155 13.06 -5.09 -2.16
C THR A 155 12.32 -6.31 -1.61
N LYS A 156 12.27 -6.44 -0.29
CA LYS A 156 11.66 -7.61 0.39
C LYS A 156 10.85 -7.17 1.59
N CYS A 157 9.72 -7.85 1.78
CA CYS A 157 8.98 -7.85 3.02
C CYS A 157 9.36 -9.04 3.87
N ILE A 158 9.32 -8.88 5.19
CA ILE A 158 9.42 -10.02 6.11
C ILE A 158 8.23 -10.93 5.85
N GLN A 159 8.51 -12.21 5.60
CA GLN A 159 7.46 -13.18 5.29
C GLN A 159 6.48 -13.35 6.46
N ARG A 160 5.21 -13.55 6.10
CA ARG A 160 4.11 -13.72 7.05
C ARG A 160 4.34 -14.96 7.92
N GLN A 161 4.32 -14.82 9.24
CA GLN A 161 4.34 -15.96 10.16
C GLN A 161 2.92 -16.53 10.29
N PHE A 162 2.53 -17.36 9.33
CA PHE A 162 1.32 -18.15 9.43
C PHE A 162 1.67 -19.63 9.63
N THR A 163 1.35 -20.16 10.81
CA THR A 163 0.97 -21.57 10.93
C THR A 163 -0.53 -21.66 10.63
N VAL A 164 -0.89 -21.75 9.35
CA VAL A 164 -2.25 -22.11 8.92
C VAL A 164 -2.12 -23.27 7.92
N PRO A 165 -2.83 -24.41 8.08
CA PRO A 165 -2.49 -25.65 7.38
C PRO A 165 -2.74 -25.69 5.86
N HIS A 166 -3.25 -24.64 5.22
CA HIS A 166 -3.86 -24.75 3.88
C HIS A 166 -3.50 -23.69 2.83
N PHE A 167 -2.53 -22.80 3.07
CA PHE A 167 -2.02 -21.89 2.03
C PHE A 167 -0.49 -21.91 1.93
N SER A 168 0.08 -23.10 1.82
CA SER A 168 1.36 -23.26 1.12
C SER A 168 1.09 -23.16 -0.38
N ASN A 169 1.65 -22.14 -1.04
CA ASN A 169 1.70 -21.89 -2.49
C ASN A 169 0.73 -20.82 -3.04
N VAL A 170 0.88 -19.56 -2.61
CA VAL A 170 0.63 -18.44 -3.55
C VAL A 170 2.00 -18.01 -4.09
N PRO A 171 2.30 -18.25 -5.37
CA PRO A 171 3.54 -17.78 -5.98
C PRO A 171 3.59 -16.25 -5.96
N ASP A 172 4.73 -15.69 -5.58
CA ASP A 172 5.05 -14.29 -5.77
C ASP A 172 5.05 -13.96 -7.28
N GLY A 173 3.91 -13.53 -7.81
CA GLY A 173 3.83 -12.95 -9.15
C GLY A 173 2.60 -13.36 -9.95
N ILE A 174 1.63 -12.45 -9.99
CA ILE A 174 0.91 -12.03 -11.21
C ILE A 174 0.74 -10.51 -11.13
#